data_AF-A0A510X8Z5-F1
#
_entry.id   AF-A0A510X8Z5-F1
#
_cell.length_a   1.000
_cell.length_b   1.000
_cell.length_c   1.000
_cell.angle_alpha   90.00
_cell.angle_beta   90.00
_cell.angle_gamma   90.00
#
_symmetry.space_group_name_H-M   'P 1'
#
loop_
_entity.id
_entity.type
_entity.pdbx_description
1 polymer ?
#
loop_
_entity_poly.entity_id
_entity_poly.type
_entity_poly.pdbx_seq_one_letter_code
_entity_poly.pdbx_strand_id
1 'polypeptide(L)'
;MARAAYVSDLKGLQAECSINYLRLSRLVGELSPGETREIALRGREQRFGSLWLELVEEAPYTSRLRVSQSGIMDAFVEPPRMLVHLYHDVRMAEVTDFQRQRHFHGRYRYPNARMHQPDEKLQINRFLGEWLEHALAHGHSLDLPELN
;
A
#
# COMPACT_ATOMS: atom_id res chain seq x y z
N MET A 1 -36.98 -1.53 7.34
CA MET A 1 -36.19 -2.78 7.14
C MET A 1 -34.82 -2.57 7.74
N ALA A 2 -34.40 -3.39 8.71
CA ALA A 2 -33.07 -3.27 9.31
C ALA A 2 -32.01 -3.66 8.26
N ARG A 3 -31.14 -2.72 7.89
CA ARG A 3 -30.05 -2.96 6.93
C ARG A 3 -29.13 -4.02 7.53
N ALA A 4 -28.99 -5.16 6.84
CA ALA A 4 -28.16 -6.27 7.30
C ALA A 4 -26.75 -5.74 7.62
N ALA A 5 -26.26 -6.06 8.82
CA ALA A 5 -24.96 -5.59 9.25
C ALA A 5 -23.90 -6.26 8.37
N TYR A 6 -23.03 -5.46 7.74
CA TYR A 6 -21.95 -5.97 6.90
C TYR A 6 -21.08 -6.97 7.68
N VAL A 7 -20.79 -8.10 7.03
CA VAL A 7 -19.91 -9.17 7.49
C VAL A 7 -18.57 -8.99 6.80
N SER A 8 -17.49 -8.84 7.58
CA SER A 8 -16.14 -8.60 7.07
C SER A 8 -15.67 -9.76 6.19
N ASP A 9 -15.27 -9.46 4.94
CA ASP A 9 -14.64 -10.43 4.05
C ASP A 9 -13.16 -10.63 4.42
N LEU A 10 -12.93 -11.45 5.45
CA LEU A 10 -11.59 -11.76 5.93
C LEU A 10 -10.76 -12.53 4.90
N LYS A 11 -11.40 -13.36 4.08
CA LYS A 11 -10.71 -14.13 3.04
C LYS A 11 -10.19 -13.22 1.94
N GLY A 12 -11.03 -12.29 1.47
CA GLY A 12 -10.64 -11.25 0.54
C GLY A 12 -9.48 -10.42 1.09
N LEU A 13 -9.59 -9.95 2.34
CA LEU A 13 -8.53 -9.17 2.96
C LEU A 13 -7.20 -9.92 3.04
N GLN A 14 -7.22 -11.20 3.45
CA GLN A 14 -6.00 -12.02 3.51
C GLN A 14 -5.37 -12.24 2.13
N ALA A 15 -6.20 -12.44 1.09
CA ALA A 15 -5.73 -12.59 -0.28
C ALA A 15 -5.02 -11.30 -0.76
N GLU A 16 -5.63 -10.14 -0.55
CA GLU A 16 -5.02 -8.84 -0.90
C GLU A 16 -3.70 -8.62 -0.18
N CYS A 17 -3.65 -8.87 1.13
CA CYS A 17 -2.42 -8.72 1.91
C CYS A 17 -1.29 -9.64 1.41
N SER A 18 -1.62 -10.86 1.01
CA SER A 18 -0.63 -11.83 0.48
C SER A 18 -0.09 -11.39 -0.88
N ILE A 19 -0.98 -10.89 -1.75
CA ILE A 19 -0.59 -10.36 -3.07
C ILE A 19 0.27 -9.09 -2.90
N ASN A 20 -0.12 -8.19 -2.01
CA ASN A 20 0.62 -6.97 -1.72
C ASN A 20 2.02 -7.26 -1.17
N TYR A 21 2.16 -8.30 -0.33
CA TYR A 21 3.47 -8.75 0.13
C TYR A 21 4.39 -9.10 -1.03
N LEU A 22 3.92 -9.97 -1.94
CA LEU A 22 4.71 -10.39 -3.10
C LEU A 22 5.10 -9.20 -3.98
N ARG A 23 4.18 -8.26 -4.21
CA ARG A 23 4.44 -7.06 -5.02
C ARG A 23 5.46 -6.13 -4.35
N LEU A 24 5.31 -5.88 -3.05
CA LEU A 24 6.26 -5.05 -2.29
C LEU A 24 7.63 -5.68 -2.21
N SER A 25 7.74 -6.98 -1.90
CA SER A 25 9.04 -7.67 -1.84
C SER A 25 9.80 -7.56 -3.16
N ARG A 26 9.10 -7.56 -4.31
CA ARG A 26 9.73 -7.35 -5.63
C ARG A 26 10.20 -5.91 -5.85
N LEU A 27 9.38 -4.94 -5.45
CA LEU A 27 9.66 -3.52 -5.69
C LEU A 27 10.74 -2.98 -4.75
N VAL A 28 10.71 -3.40 -3.48
CA VAL A 28 11.61 -2.94 -2.41
C VAL A 28 13.03 -3.44 -2.64
N GLY A 29 13.21 -4.71 -3.02
CA GLY A 29 14.53 -5.32 -3.15
C GLY A 29 15.33 -5.23 -1.83
N GLU A 30 16.62 -4.97 -1.94
CA GLU A 30 17.48 -4.70 -0.79
C GLU A 30 17.43 -3.20 -0.46
N LEU A 31 16.92 -2.87 0.73
CA LEU A 31 16.96 -1.55 1.34
C LEU A 31 17.35 -1.72 2.80
N SER A 32 18.13 -0.77 3.32
CA SER A 32 18.42 -0.63 4.74
C SER A 32 17.44 0.36 5.40
N PRO A 33 17.20 0.29 6.72
CA PRO A 33 16.35 1.24 7.41
C PRO A 33 16.81 2.70 7.20
N GLY A 34 15.87 3.57 6.83
CA GLY A 34 16.10 4.96 6.44
C GLY A 34 16.32 5.15 4.93
N GLU A 35 16.60 4.10 4.18
CA GLU A 35 16.75 4.19 2.72
C GLU A 35 15.39 4.27 2.03
N THR A 36 15.40 5.00 0.91
CA THR A 36 14.21 5.20 0.09
C THR A 36 14.51 4.80 -1.34
N ARG A 37 13.55 4.11 -1.96
CA ARG A 37 13.55 3.77 -3.38
C ARG A 37 12.50 4.58 -4.11
N GLU A 38 12.91 5.16 -5.23
CA GLU A 38 12.03 5.83 -6.19
C GLU A 38 11.71 4.89 -7.35
N ILE A 39 10.43 4.77 -7.68
CA ILE A 39 9.96 4.08 -8.88
C ILE A 39 9.24 5.12 -9.72
N ALA A 40 9.86 5.53 -10.84
CA ALA A 40 9.28 6.50 -11.74
C ALA A 40 8.08 5.88 -12.48
N LEU A 41 6.89 6.48 -12.32
CA LEU A 41 5.68 6.06 -13.01
C LEU A 41 5.61 6.77 -14.37
N ARG A 42 5.75 6.00 -15.45
CA ARG A 42 5.73 6.52 -16.82
C ARG A 42 4.48 6.04 -17.55
N GLY A 43 3.78 6.98 -18.19
CA GLY A 43 2.80 6.68 -19.21
C GLY A 43 3.48 6.38 -20.55
N ARG A 44 2.68 6.25 -21.61
CA ARG A 44 3.18 5.88 -22.95
C ARG A 44 4.30 6.78 -23.47
N GLU A 45 4.34 8.07 -23.09
CA GLU A 45 5.39 9.01 -23.50
C GLU A 45 5.86 10.00 -22.43
N GLN A 46 5.25 10.07 -21.23
CA GLN A 46 5.60 11.05 -20.20
C GLN A 46 5.57 10.48 -18.79
N ARG A 47 6.51 10.94 -17.95
CA ARG A 47 6.50 10.69 -16.50
C ARG A 47 5.40 11.55 -15.86
N PHE A 48 4.45 10.92 -15.17
CA PHE A 48 3.35 11.63 -14.50
C PHE A 48 3.46 11.58 -12.97
N GLY A 49 4.35 10.76 -12.43
CA GLY A 49 4.60 10.70 -10.99
C GLY A 49 5.71 9.71 -10.62
N SER A 50 5.84 9.49 -9.31
CA SER A 50 6.80 8.56 -8.72
C SER A 50 6.19 7.89 -7.51
N LEU A 51 6.43 6.60 -7.36
CA LEU A 51 6.15 5.88 -6.13
C LEU A 51 7.43 5.85 -5.30
N TRP A 52 7.32 6.21 -4.03
CA TRP A 52 8.40 6.21 -3.06
C TRP A 52 8.15 5.11 -2.04
N LEU A 53 9.17 4.27 -1.83
CA LEU A 53 9.19 3.20 -0.85
C LEU A 53 10.33 3.46 0.12
N GLU A 54 10.02 3.80 1.36
CA GLU A 54 11.01 4.04 2.41
C GLU A 54 10.92 2.94 3.48
N LEU A 55 12.03 2.25 3.75
CA LEU A 55 12.11 1.31 4.85
C LEU A 55 12.25 2.09 6.16
N VAL A 56 11.19 2.14 6.95
CA VAL A 56 11.14 2.92 8.20
C VAL A 56 11.75 2.14 9.36
N GLU A 57 11.49 0.84 9.39
CA GLU A 57 11.87 -0.04 10.49
C GLU A 57 12.03 -1.47 9.95
N GLU A 58 13.05 -2.17 10.43
CA GLU A 58 13.30 -3.57 10.13
C GLU A 58 13.55 -4.34 11.43
N ALA A 59 12.85 -5.47 11.57
CA ALA A 59 12.95 -6.43 12.66
C ALA A 59 12.99 -7.85 12.06
N PRO A 60 13.41 -8.88 12.84
CA PRO A 60 13.74 -10.21 12.29
C PRO A 60 12.64 -10.87 11.43
N TYR A 61 11.37 -10.61 11.72
CA TYR A 61 10.24 -11.19 11.01
C TYR A 61 9.27 -10.15 10.46
N THR A 62 9.59 -8.86 10.61
CA THR A 62 8.69 -7.78 10.28
C THR A 62 9.41 -6.54 9.78
N SER A 63 8.86 -5.91 8.76
CA SER A 63 9.36 -4.63 8.24
C SER A 63 8.24 -3.62 8.10
N ARG A 64 8.54 -2.33 8.31
CA ARG A 64 7.58 -1.24 8.10
C ARG A 64 8.05 -0.38 6.96
N LEU A 65 7.22 -0.32 5.92
CA LEU A 65 7.45 0.49 4.74
C LEU A 65 6.51 1.67 4.71
N ARG A 66 7.04 2.84 4.40
CA ARG A 66 6.24 3.97 3.99
C ARG A 66 6.12 3.97 2.49
N VAL A 67 4.88 4.04 2.02
CA VAL A 67 4.54 4.08 0.61
C VAL A 67 3.87 5.42 0.33
N SER A 68 4.44 6.22 -0.57
CA SER A 68 3.88 7.52 -0.93
C SER A 68 4.04 7.79 -2.42
N GLN A 69 3.15 8.59 -2.97
CA GLN A 69 3.26 9.08 -4.34
C GLN A 69 3.76 10.53 -4.35
N SER A 70 4.49 10.91 -5.38
CA SER A 70 4.61 12.31 -5.81
C SER A 70 4.21 12.45 -7.27
N GLY A 71 3.68 13.59 -7.66
CA GLY A 71 3.19 13.81 -9.01
C GLY A 71 2.85 15.27 -9.32
N ILE A 72 2.38 15.48 -10.55
CA ILE A 72 2.08 16.82 -11.08
C ILE A 72 0.95 17.50 -10.29
N MET A 73 0.08 16.71 -9.65
CA MET A 73 -1.07 17.19 -8.89
C MET A 73 -0.78 17.50 -7.42
N ASP A 74 0.46 17.34 -6.93
CA ASP A 74 0.80 17.55 -5.52
C ASP A 74 0.53 18.98 -5.03
N ALA A 75 0.50 19.96 -5.95
CA ALA A 75 0.14 21.35 -5.65
C ALA A 75 -1.37 21.56 -5.39
N PHE A 76 -2.22 20.61 -5.78
CA PHE A 76 -3.68 20.71 -5.74
C PHE A 76 -4.32 19.68 -4.81
N VAL A 77 -3.67 18.53 -4.59
CA VAL A 77 -4.20 17.41 -3.80
C VAL A 77 -3.08 16.87 -2.91
N GLU A 78 -3.41 16.56 -1.64
CA GLU A 78 -2.43 15.92 -0.76
C GLU A 78 -2.05 14.54 -1.33
N PRO A 79 -0.76 14.31 -1.62
CA PRO A 79 -0.34 13.04 -2.18
C PRO A 79 -0.63 11.91 -1.20
N PRO A 80 -1.13 10.79 -1.70
CA PRO A 80 -1.56 9.70 -0.85
C PRO A 80 -0.33 8.99 -0.24
N ARG A 81 -0.40 8.73 1.07
CA ARG A 81 0.70 8.19 1.90
C ARG A 81 0.17 7.11 2.83
N MET A 82 0.87 5.98 2.86
CA MET A 82 0.58 4.81 3.67
C MET A 82 1.77 4.41 4.54
N LEU A 83 1.47 3.80 5.67
CA LEU A 83 2.41 2.92 6.37
C LEU A 83 1.93 1.48 6.20
N VAL A 84 2.84 0.61 5.78
CA VAL A 84 2.56 -0.79 5.46
C VAL A 84 3.45 -1.65 6.34
N HIS A 85 2.84 -2.62 7.02
CA HIS A 85 3.55 -3.61 7.82
C HIS A 85 3.66 -4.91 7.03
N LEU A 86 4.87 -5.39 6.86
CA LEU A 86 5.19 -6.63 6.16
C LEU A 86 5.55 -7.66 7.22
N TYR A 87 4.80 -8.76 7.26
CA TYR A 87 5.07 -9.93 8.08
C TYR A 87 5.72 -10.99 7.20
N HIS A 88 7.00 -11.27 7.42
CA HIS A 88 7.80 -12.14 6.55
C HIS A 88 7.55 -13.63 6.79
N ASP A 89 7.16 -13.99 8.01
CA ASP A 89 6.83 -15.34 8.44
C ASP A 89 5.53 -15.86 7.78
N VAL A 90 4.50 -15.02 7.73
CA VAL A 90 3.20 -15.34 7.12
C VAL A 90 3.04 -14.76 5.71
N ARG A 91 4.04 -14.04 5.20
CA ARG A 91 4.08 -13.43 3.87
C ARG A 91 2.87 -12.54 3.57
N MET A 92 2.58 -11.63 4.50
CA MET A 92 1.45 -10.69 4.38
C MET A 92 1.94 -9.25 4.50
N ALA A 93 1.36 -8.35 3.71
CA ALA A 93 1.57 -6.92 3.83
C ALA A 93 0.24 -6.22 4.05
N GLU A 94 0.10 -5.49 5.15
CA GLU A 94 -1.12 -4.76 5.47
C GLU A 94 -0.85 -3.26 5.61
N VAL A 95 -1.79 -2.44 5.12
CA VAL A 95 -1.79 -1.01 5.41
C VAL A 95 -2.23 -0.78 6.86
N THR A 96 -1.36 -0.21 7.69
CA THR A 96 -1.66 0.13 9.10
C THR A 96 -2.13 1.57 9.27
N ASP A 97 -1.66 2.47 8.39
CA ASP A 97 -1.95 3.91 8.44
C ASP A 97 -2.14 4.46 7.02
N PHE A 98 -3.07 5.39 6.83
CA PHE A 98 -3.34 6.07 5.56
C PHE A 98 -3.63 7.55 5.83
N GLN A 99 -2.91 8.47 5.16
CA GLN A 99 -3.07 9.93 5.28
C GLN A 99 -3.16 10.44 6.74
N ARG A 100 -2.26 9.97 7.60
CA ARG A 100 -2.19 10.29 9.04
C ARG A 100 -3.41 9.82 9.86
N GLN A 101 -4.33 9.05 9.28
CA GLN A 101 -5.34 8.31 10.03
C GLN A 101 -4.78 6.94 10.41
N ARG A 102 -4.81 6.66 11.72
CA ARG A 102 -4.38 5.40 12.33
C ARG A 102 -5.60 4.56 12.72
N HIS A 103 -5.38 3.25 12.93
CA HIS A 103 -6.37 2.32 13.50
C HIS A 103 -7.63 2.11 12.66
N PHE A 104 -7.46 1.63 11.42
CA PHE A 104 -8.56 1.10 10.62
C PHE A 104 -9.10 -0.18 11.27
N HIS A 105 -10.34 -0.13 11.75
CA HIS A 105 -11.00 -1.30 12.31
C HIS A 105 -11.49 -2.19 11.16
N GLY A 106 -11.35 -3.52 11.29
CA GLY A 106 -11.84 -4.48 10.30
C GLY A 106 -13.38 -4.48 10.11
N ARG A 107 -14.08 -3.67 10.88
CA ARG A 107 -15.52 -3.41 10.76
C ARG A 107 -15.86 -2.07 11.40
N TYR A 108 -16.52 -1.20 10.65
CA TYR A 108 -17.22 -0.04 11.20
C TYR A 108 -18.73 -0.28 11.16
N ARG A 109 -19.44 0.03 12.25
CA ARG A 109 -20.91 0.10 12.22
C ARG A 109 -21.29 1.29 11.34
N TYR A 110 -22.17 1.09 10.36
CA TYR A 110 -22.62 2.17 9.50
C TYR A 110 -24.11 2.49 9.78
N PRO A 111 -24.49 3.77 9.88
CA PRO A 111 -23.60 4.96 9.87
C PRO A 111 -22.76 5.06 11.15
N ASN A 112 -21.54 5.60 11.04
CA ASN A 112 -20.73 6.04 12.18
C ASN A 112 -20.41 7.53 12.03
N ALA A 113 -20.04 8.20 13.13
CA ALA A 113 -19.78 9.64 13.17
C ALA A 113 -18.69 10.11 12.19
N ARG A 114 -17.83 9.20 11.72
CA ARG A 114 -16.75 9.46 10.76
C ARG A 114 -17.07 8.94 9.34
N MET A 115 -18.28 8.41 9.12
CA MET A 115 -18.74 7.82 7.87
C MET A 115 -17.84 6.73 7.26
N HIS A 116 -16.98 6.07 8.07
CA HIS A 116 -16.13 4.97 7.60
C HIS A 116 -16.97 3.84 7.01
N GLN A 117 -16.56 3.31 5.87
CA GLN A 117 -17.26 2.19 5.27
C GLN A 117 -17.01 0.91 6.07
N PRO A 118 -17.96 -0.03 6.10
CA PRO A 118 -17.79 -1.28 6.83
C PRO A 118 -16.57 -2.13 6.40
N ASP A 119 -16.11 -1.96 5.17
CA ASP A 119 -15.02 -2.68 4.50
C ASP A 119 -13.77 -1.81 4.23
N GLU A 120 -13.66 -0.66 4.89
CA GLU A 120 -12.59 0.33 4.69
C GLU A 120 -11.18 -0.30 4.66
N LYS A 121 -10.88 -1.23 5.57
CA LYS A 121 -9.58 -1.93 5.63
C LYS A 121 -9.30 -2.72 4.35
N LEU A 122 -10.31 -3.39 3.78
CA LEU A 122 -10.18 -4.13 2.53
C LEU A 122 -9.97 -3.16 1.36
N GLN A 123 -10.73 -2.07 1.30
CA GLN A 123 -10.61 -1.07 0.24
C GLN A 123 -9.22 -0.41 0.23
N ILE A 124 -8.68 -0.06 1.39
CA ILE A 124 -7.33 0.52 1.50
C ILE A 124 -6.25 -0.47 1.05
N ASN A 125 -6.37 -1.75 1.39
CA ASN A 125 -5.40 -2.76 0.95
C ASN A 125 -5.51 -3.05 -0.56
N ARG A 126 -6.72 -3.01 -1.14
CA ARG A 126 -6.92 -3.05 -2.60
C ARG A 126 -6.29 -1.86 -3.29
N PHE A 127 -6.50 -0.66 -2.74
CA PHE A 127 -5.94 0.56 -3.28
C PHE A 127 -4.40 0.55 -3.30
N LEU A 128 -3.77 0.06 -2.23
CA LEU A 128 -2.33 -0.23 -2.25
C LEU A 128 -1.98 -1.22 -3.37
N GLY A 129 -2.75 -2.31 -3.51
CA GLY A 129 -2.52 -3.32 -4.53
C GLY A 129 -2.54 -2.77 -5.95
N GLU A 130 -3.51 -1.94 -6.28
CA GLU A 130 -3.63 -1.27 -7.58
C GLU A 130 -2.40 -0.40 -7.89
N TRP A 131 -1.90 0.35 -6.92
CA TRP A 131 -0.68 1.14 -7.09
C TRP A 131 0.56 0.28 -7.34
N LEU A 132 0.73 -0.79 -6.56
CA LEU A 132 1.89 -1.66 -6.70
C LEU A 132 1.86 -2.41 -8.03
N GLU A 133 0.69 -2.85 -8.46
CA GLU A 133 0.48 -3.43 -9.78
C GLU A 133 0.83 -2.45 -10.89
N HIS A 134 0.34 -1.21 -10.78
CA HIS A 134 0.68 -0.17 -11.74
C HIS A 134 2.18 0.14 -11.76
N ALA A 135 2.83 0.20 -10.59
CA ALA A 135 4.27 0.41 -10.48
C ALA A 135 5.08 -0.78 -11.03
N LEU A 136 4.60 -2.01 -10.94
CA LEU A 136 5.24 -3.17 -11.56
C LEU A 136 5.07 -3.18 -13.08
N ALA A 137 3.91 -2.76 -13.59
CA ALA A 137 3.61 -2.77 -15.02
C ALA A 137 4.24 -1.59 -15.78
N HIS A 138 4.39 -0.44 -15.13
CA HIS A 138 4.79 0.82 -15.77
C HIS A 138 5.92 1.56 -15.05
N GLY A 139 6.44 0.99 -13.97
CA GLY A 139 7.58 1.53 -13.26
C GLY A 139 8.88 1.16 -13.95
N HIS A 140 9.66 2.19 -14.29
CA HIS A 140 11.09 2.01 -14.51
C HIS A 140 11.78 2.41 -13.22
N SER A 141 12.23 1.44 -12.43
CA SER A 141 13.23 1.73 -11.40
C SER A 141 14.60 1.68 -12.07
N LEU A 142 15.47 2.61 -11.68
CA LEU A 142 16.85 2.70 -12.17
C LEU A 142 17.68 1.47 -11.75
N ASP A 143 17.18 0.69 -10.77
CA ASP A 143 17.86 -0.45 -10.14
C ASP A 143 16.92 -1.68 -9.96
N LEU A 144 16.03 -1.98 -10.91
CA LEU A 144 15.34 -3.27 -10.90
C LEU A 144 16.33 -4.34 -11.39
N PRO A 145 16.68 -5.36 -10.60
CA PRO A 145 17.50 -6.46 -11.10
C PRO A 145 16.77 -7.13 -12.27
N GLU A 146 17.41 -7.17 -13.43
CA GLU A 146 16.95 -8.00 -14.55
C GLU A 146 17.00 -9.46 -14.12
N LEU A 147 15.87 -10.16 -14.25
CA LEU A 147 15.78 -11.57 -13.94
C LEU A 147 16.39 -12.38 -15.09
N ASN A 148 17.45 -13.13 -14.78
CA ASN A 148 17.83 -14.33 -15.53
C ASN A 148 16.91 -15.50 -15.17
#